data_AF-A0A4R2ZJ73-F1
#
_entry.id   AF-A0A4R2ZJ73-F1
#
_cell.length_a   1.000
_cell.length_b   1.000
_cell.length_c   1.000
_cell.angle_alpha   90.00
_cell.angle_beta   90.00
_cell.angle_gamma   90.00
#
_symmetry.space_group_name_H-M   'P 1'
#
loop_
_entity.id
_entity.type
_entity.pdbx_description
1 polymer ?
#
loop_
_entity_poly.entity_id
_entity_poly.type
_entity_poly.pdbx_seq_one_letter_code
_entity_poly.pdbx_strand_id
1 'polypeptide(L)'
;MSETKEFSVSTNGNRWSLETSDGETVVRHTANEPSGGHQTLTALATFLEERAGKPEHAALLQVLGQTQNEIEQQLRAGETDTSSHRTAMEYLRLGGQRLAKVDDDIVSTRTWDGEPPEAKAYWQANVEPLDEKGRREVALHLPSISER
;
A
#
# COMPACT_ATOMS: atom_id res chain seq x y z
N MET A 1 -7.59 -12.77 12.55
CA MET A 1 -7.85 -12.28 13.90
C MET A 1 -7.64 -10.78 13.86
N SER A 2 -8.63 -9.98 14.23
CA SER A 2 -8.49 -8.53 14.29
C SER A 2 -7.90 -8.15 15.64
N GLU A 3 -6.74 -7.50 15.65
CA GLU A 3 -6.14 -6.96 16.87
C GLU A 3 -6.47 -5.46 16.97
N THR A 4 -7.13 -5.06 18.05
CA THR A 4 -7.48 -3.66 18.30
C THR A 4 -6.70 -3.15 19.52
N LYS A 5 -5.94 -2.08 19.36
CA LYS A 5 -5.10 -1.47 20.40
C LYS A 5 -5.42 0.01 20.54
N GLU A 6 -5.98 0.40 21.69
CA GLU A 6 -6.20 1.82 22.01
C GLU A 6 -4.85 2.53 22.27
N PHE A 7 -4.66 3.71 21.69
CA PHE A 7 -3.39 4.45 21.81
C PHE A 7 -3.51 5.89 22.28
N SER A 8 -4.69 6.51 22.14
CA SER A 8 -4.88 7.89 22.57
C SER A 8 -6.31 8.16 22.97
N VAL A 9 -6.47 8.97 24.03
CA VAL A 9 -7.74 9.51 24.46
C VAL A 9 -7.58 11.02 24.57
N SER A 10 -8.28 11.77 23.73
CA SER A 10 -8.28 13.23 23.79
C SER A 10 -9.02 13.70 25.03
N THR A 11 -8.65 14.86 25.57
CA THR A 11 -9.28 15.48 26.76
C THR A 11 -10.79 15.68 26.60
N ASN A 12 -11.28 15.82 25.37
CA ASN A 12 -12.70 15.95 25.06
C ASN A 12 -13.45 14.61 25.06
N GLY A 13 -12.79 13.48 25.32
CA GLY A 13 -13.39 12.15 25.35
C GLY A 13 -13.38 11.40 24.02
N ASN A 14 -12.69 11.92 23.00
CA ASN A 14 -12.47 11.18 21.76
C ASN A 14 -11.46 10.06 22.01
N ARG A 15 -11.73 8.87 21.49
CA ARG A 15 -10.84 7.71 21.60
C ARG A 15 -10.28 7.35 20.24
N TRP A 16 -9.01 6.97 20.25
CA TRP A 16 -8.28 6.54 19.08
C TRP A 16 -7.74 5.13 19.30
N SER A 17 -8.07 4.23 18.39
CA SER A 17 -7.64 2.84 18.43
C SER A 17 -7.06 2.44 17.09
N LEU A 18 -5.99 1.66 17.12
CA LEU A 18 -5.41 1.01 15.96
C LEU A 18 -6.08 -0.35 15.80
N GLU A 19 -6.56 -0.68 14.62
CA GLU A 19 -7.13 -1.98 14.29
C GLU A 19 -6.32 -2.59 13.16
N THR A 20 -5.77 -3.77 13.40
CA THR A 20 -4.99 -4.52 12.40
C THR A 20 -5.76 -5.78 12.04
N SER A 21 -6.14 -5.91 10.76
CA SER A 21 -6.89 -7.05 10.24
C SER A 21 -6.33 -7.45 8.89
N ASP A 22 -5.96 -8.73 8.74
CA ASP A 22 -5.52 -9.31 7.46
C ASP A 22 -4.36 -8.56 6.77
N GLY A 23 -3.48 -7.92 7.55
CA GLY A 23 -2.38 -7.09 7.05
C GLY A 23 -2.75 -5.64 6.78
N GLU A 24 -4.03 -5.30 6.82
CA GLU A 24 -4.51 -3.92 6.72
C GLU A 24 -4.56 -3.29 8.12
N THR A 25 -3.96 -2.10 8.26
CA THR A 25 -3.97 -1.35 9.52
C THR A 25 -4.77 -0.06 9.35
N VAL A 26 -5.80 0.09 10.18
CA VAL A 26 -6.69 1.26 10.16
C VAL A 26 -6.75 1.90 11.54
N VAL A 27 -6.88 3.21 11.56
CA VAL A 27 -7.11 4.00 12.76
C VAL A 27 -8.61 4.24 12.91
N ARG A 28 -9.16 3.74 14.01
CA ARG A 28 -10.53 3.96 14.44
C ARG A 28 -10.59 5.18 15.37
N HIS A 29 -11.25 6.23 14.91
CA HIS A 29 -11.64 7.38 15.71
C HIS A 29 -13.05 7.18 16.25
N THR A 30 -13.23 7.28 17.57
CA THR A 30 -14.55 7.30 18.21
C THR A 30 -14.76 8.65 18.87
N ALA A 31 -15.68 9.43 18.31
CA ALA A 31 -16.05 10.72 18.90
C ALA A 31 -16.78 10.51 20.23
N ASN A 32 -16.67 11.50 21.13
CA ASN A 32 -17.41 11.51 22.39
C ASN A 32 -18.94 11.62 22.18
N GLU A 33 -19.71 11.20 23.20
CA GLU A 33 -21.19 11.23 23.21
C GLU A 33 -21.81 12.58 22.80
N PRO A 34 -21.32 13.74 23.30
CA PRO A 34 -21.82 15.05 22.90
C PRO A 34 -21.65 15.37 21.41
N SER A 35 -20.66 14.76 20.75
CA SER A 35 -20.36 14.98 19.33
C SER A 35 -21.00 13.92 18.43
N GLY A 36 -21.98 13.16 18.94
CA GLY A 36 -22.79 12.21 18.17
C GLY A 36 -22.26 10.78 18.11
N GLY A 37 -21.18 10.46 18.84
CA GLY A 37 -20.65 9.09 18.93
C GLY A 37 -20.14 8.53 17.60
N HIS A 38 -19.88 9.40 16.61
CA HIS A 38 -19.45 8.98 15.28
C HIS A 38 -18.15 8.21 15.33
N GLN A 39 -18.17 7.03 14.70
CA GLN A 39 -16.98 6.24 14.47
C GLN A 39 -16.50 6.49 13.04
N THR A 40 -15.23 6.84 12.90
CA THR A 40 -14.58 7.01 11.61
C THR A 40 -13.42 6.05 11.53
N LEU A 41 -13.35 5.29 10.44
CA LEU A 41 -12.22 4.46 10.10
C LEU A 41 -11.38 5.22 9.08
N THR A 42 -10.09 5.34 9.35
CA THR A 42 -9.13 6.03 8.48
C THR A 42 -7.94 5.10 8.27
N ALA A 43 -7.47 4.96 7.03
CA ALA A 43 -6.27 4.18 6.76
C ALA A 43 -5.07 4.75 7.55
N LEU A 44 -4.17 3.89 8.03
CA LEU A 44 -3.01 4.32 8.82
C LEU A 44 -2.16 5.37 8.07
N ALA A 45 -1.92 5.16 6.78
CA ALA A 45 -1.18 6.10 5.93
C ALA A 45 -1.85 7.49 5.89
N THR A 46 -3.14 7.54 5.54
CA THR A 46 -3.91 8.79 5.51
C THR A 46 -3.94 9.48 6.87
N PHE A 47 -4.07 8.72 7.96
CA PHE A 47 -4.07 9.28 9.31
C PHE A 47 -2.73 9.94 9.65
N LEU A 48 -1.61 9.30 9.30
CA LEU A 48 -0.27 9.85 9.54
C LEU A 48 -0.06 11.16 8.79
N GLU A 49 -0.52 11.25 7.54
CA GLU A 49 -0.43 12.47 6.74
C GLU A 49 -1.33 13.59 7.30
N GLU A 50 -2.62 13.31 7.55
CA GLU A 50 -3.59 14.31 8.02
C GLU A 50 -3.33 14.81 9.45
N ARG A 51 -2.69 13.99 10.27
CA ARG A 51 -2.41 14.28 11.69
C ARG A 51 -0.95 14.58 11.95
N ALA A 52 -0.11 14.71 10.92
CA ALA A 52 1.28 15.13 11.05
C ALA A 52 1.39 16.39 11.95
N GLY A 53 2.21 16.30 13.00
CA GLY A 53 2.43 17.38 13.96
C GLY A 53 1.38 17.55 15.08
N LYS A 54 0.35 16.69 15.15
CA LYS A 54 -0.64 16.69 16.24
C LYS A 54 -0.28 15.70 17.36
N PRO A 55 -0.75 15.88 18.61
CA PRO A 55 -0.43 15.00 19.72
C PRO A 55 -0.89 13.55 19.50
N GLU A 56 -1.96 13.33 18.73
CA GLU A 56 -2.44 12.00 18.38
C GLU A 56 -1.45 11.24 17.47
N HIS A 57 -0.74 11.96 16.60
CA HIS A 57 0.32 11.38 15.78
C HIS A 57 1.49 10.91 16.65
N ALA A 58 1.91 11.71 17.63
CA ALA A 58 2.97 11.32 18.56
C ALA A 58 2.59 10.08 19.39
N ALA A 59 1.34 10.00 19.86
CA ALA A 59 0.84 8.86 20.63
C ALA A 59 0.80 7.56 19.80
N LEU A 60 0.42 7.66 18.52
CA LEU A 60 0.41 6.54 17.58
C LEU A 60 1.83 5.96 17.38
N LEU A 61 2.82 6.82 17.15
CA LEU A 61 4.23 6.40 17.02
C LEU A 61 4.72 5.68 18.29
N GLN A 62 4.31 6.16 19.47
CA GLN A 62 4.65 5.55 20.74
C GLN A 62 4.09 4.13 20.89
N VAL A 63 2.86 3.88 20.44
CA VAL A 63 2.19 2.58 20.55
C VAL A 63 2.69 1.56 19.56
N LEU A 64 3.07 2.02 18.36
CA LEU A 64 3.72 1.19 17.36
C LEU A 64 5.15 0.82 17.79
N GLY A 65 5.76 1.58 18.72
CA GLY A 65 7.12 1.31 19.19
C GLY A 65 8.17 1.48 18.10
N GLN A 66 7.80 2.18 17.03
CA GLN A 66 8.55 2.35 15.80
C GLN A 66 8.64 3.84 15.49
N THR A 67 9.77 4.25 14.94
CA THR A 67 9.94 5.64 14.51
C THR A 67 9.07 5.94 13.30
N GLN A 68 8.69 7.22 13.13
CA GLN A 68 7.90 7.68 11.98
C GLN A 68 8.46 7.16 10.65
N ASN A 69 9.80 7.16 10.52
CA ASN A 69 10.46 6.66 9.32
C ASN A 69 10.25 5.16 9.10
N GLU A 70 10.25 4.34 10.15
CA GLU A 70 10.02 2.89 10.06
C GLU A 70 8.58 2.54 9.72
N ILE A 71 7.62 3.31 10.23
CA ILE A 71 6.20 3.13 9.90
C ILE A 71 5.95 3.58 8.47
N GLU A 72 6.52 4.71 8.04
CA GLU A 72 6.55 5.11 6.64
C GLU A 72 7.29 4.07 5.78
N GLN A 73 8.32 3.36 6.29
CA GLN A 73 9.04 2.28 5.59
C GLN A 73 8.14 1.07 5.41
N GLN A 74 7.38 0.72 6.44
CA GLN A 74 6.48 -0.42 6.43
C GLN A 74 5.19 -0.14 5.68
N LEU A 75 4.73 1.11 5.61
CA LEU A 75 3.61 1.50 4.77
C LEU A 75 4.03 1.57 3.30
N ARG A 76 5.20 2.13 2.97
CA ARG A 76 5.73 2.08 1.59
C ARG A 76 6.06 0.66 1.15
N ALA A 77 6.56 -0.19 2.05
CA ALA A 77 6.78 -1.60 1.78
C ALA A 77 5.48 -2.42 1.80
N GLY A 78 4.48 -2.01 2.58
CA GLY A 78 3.17 -2.65 2.70
C GLY A 78 2.21 -2.34 1.54
N GLU A 79 2.44 -1.24 0.82
CA GLU A 79 1.75 -0.96 -0.45
C GLU A 79 2.36 -1.72 -1.65
N THR A 80 3.46 -2.46 -1.47
CA THR A 80 4.14 -3.15 -2.59
C THR A 80 4.63 -4.58 -2.35
N ASP A 81 4.52 -5.14 -1.14
CA ASP A 81 4.79 -6.56 -0.90
C ASP A 81 3.47 -7.30 -0.74
N THR A 82 2.99 -8.07 -1.73
CA THR A 82 3.28 -9.52 -1.70
C THR A 82 2.90 -10.27 -2.98
N SER A 83 2.37 -9.63 -4.04
CA SER A 83 1.96 -10.32 -5.28
C SER A 83 2.53 -9.70 -6.55
N SER A 84 2.38 -8.38 -6.71
CA SER A 84 2.83 -7.64 -7.90
C SER A 84 4.35 -7.67 -8.08
N HIS A 85 5.11 -7.40 -7.01
CA HIS A 85 6.58 -7.46 -7.02
C HIS A 85 7.10 -8.86 -7.36
N ARG A 86 6.55 -9.90 -6.72
CA ARG A 86 6.91 -11.30 -6.98
C ARG A 86 6.62 -11.68 -8.44
N THR A 87 5.45 -11.27 -8.94
CA THR A 87 5.03 -11.53 -10.32
C THR A 87 5.96 -10.85 -11.32
N ALA A 88 6.34 -9.60 -11.07
CA ALA A 88 7.28 -8.88 -11.92
C ALA A 88 8.70 -9.49 -11.90
N MET A 89 9.20 -9.87 -10.72
CA MET A 89 10.50 -10.52 -10.59
C MET A 89 10.55 -11.88 -11.29
N GLU A 90 9.51 -12.70 -11.15
CA GLU A 90 9.43 -14.01 -11.80
C GLU A 90 9.33 -13.86 -13.32
N TYR A 91 8.54 -12.89 -13.79
CA TYR A 91 8.46 -12.54 -15.20
C TYR A 91 9.83 -12.12 -15.78
N LEU A 92 10.58 -11.28 -15.08
CA LEU A 92 11.94 -10.88 -15.48
C LEU A 92 12.93 -12.07 -15.43
N ARG A 93 12.80 -12.95 -14.44
CA ARG A 93 13.61 -14.17 -14.30
C ARG A 93 13.42 -15.13 -15.47
N LEU A 94 12.22 -15.19 -16.03
CA LEU A 94 11.90 -15.96 -17.24
C LEU A 94 12.41 -15.30 -18.54
N GLY A 95 13.14 -14.18 -18.43
CA GLY A 95 13.66 -13.43 -19.57
C GLY A 95 12.64 -12.47 -20.19
N GLY A 96 11.63 -12.05 -19.42
CA GLY A 96 10.63 -11.08 -19.85
C GLY A 96 11.27 -9.76 -20.30
N GLN A 97 10.80 -9.24 -21.44
CA GLN A 97 11.33 -8.03 -22.08
C GLN A 97 10.30 -6.88 -22.17
N ARG A 98 9.13 -7.04 -21.54
CA ARG A 98 8.14 -5.96 -21.44
C ARG A 98 8.71 -4.86 -20.58
N LEU A 99 8.55 -3.64 -21.08
CA LEU A 99 8.95 -2.44 -20.38
C LEU A 99 7.70 -1.66 -19.94
N ALA A 100 7.80 -1.05 -18.77
CA ALA A 100 6.78 -0.16 -18.27
C ALA A 100 6.81 1.14 -19.05
N LYS A 101 5.69 1.49 -19.70
CA LYS A 101 5.43 2.84 -20.15
C LYS A 101 4.59 3.52 -19.07
N VAL A 102 5.26 4.33 -18.26
CA VAL A 102 4.63 5.20 -17.28
C VAL A 102 4.55 6.58 -17.90
N ASP A 103 3.38 6.98 -18.38
CA ASP A 103 3.06 8.38 -18.65
C ASP A 103 2.27 8.95 -17.44
N ASP A 104 2.26 10.27 -17.26
CA ASP A 104 1.66 11.00 -16.12
C ASP A 104 0.25 10.51 -15.69
N ASP A 105 -0.52 9.89 -16.59
CA ASP A 105 -1.87 9.38 -16.29
C ASP A 105 -2.13 7.90 -16.65
N ILE A 106 -1.18 7.20 -17.29
CA ILE A 106 -1.42 5.84 -17.83
C ILE A 106 -0.16 4.97 -17.70
N VAL A 107 -0.30 3.82 -17.03
CA VAL A 107 0.70 2.75 -17.08
C VAL A 107 0.26 1.72 -18.12
N SER A 108 0.99 1.63 -19.22
CA SER A 108 0.79 0.62 -20.27
C SER A 108 2.05 -0.22 -20.44
N THR A 109 1.88 -1.48 -20.83
CA THR A 109 3.02 -2.35 -21.16
C THR A 109 3.16 -2.45 -22.67
N ARG A 110 4.36 -2.19 -23.19
CA ARG A 110 4.66 -2.40 -24.61
C ARG A 110 5.47 -3.68 -24.75
N THR A 111 4.94 -4.62 -25.53
CA THR A 111 5.63 -5.86 -25.88
C THR A 111 6.59 -5.59 -27.05
N TRP A 112 7.85 -5.98 -26.91
CA TRP A 112 8.79 -6.04 -28.03
C TRP A 112 8.82 -7.45 -28.62
N ASP A 113 9.08 -7.51 -29.93
CA ASP A 113 9.21 -8.77 -30.68
C ASP A 113 10.52 -9.47 -30.23
N GLY A 114 10.39 -10.55 -29.45
CA GLY A 114 11.54 -11.23 -28.83
C GLY A 114 11.31 -11.84 -27.44
N GLU A 115 10.12 -11.69 -26.84
CA GLU A 115 9.80 -12.28 -25.53
C GLU A 115 9.87 -13.82 -25.56
N PRO A 116 10.59 -14.47 -24.62
CA PRO A 116 10.61 -15.91 -24.47
C PRO A 116 9.19 -16.48 -24.25
N PRO A 117 8.86 -17.64 -24.84
CA PRO A 117 7.53 -18.22 -24.70
C PRO A 117 7.15 -18.51 -23.24
N GLU A 118 8.11 -18.83 -22.36
CA GLU A 118 7.86 -19.01 -20.93
C GLU A 118 7.41 -17.71 -20.24
N ALA A 119 8.10 -16.59 -20.50
CA ALA A 119 7.75 -15.29 -19.94
C ALA A 119 6.38 -14.81 -20.46
N LYS A 120 6.09 -15.04 -21.75
CA LYS A 120 4.80 -14.74 -22.35
C LYS A 120 3.66 -15.51 -21.70
N ALA A 121 3.82 -16.83 -21.54
CA ALA A 121 2.80 -17.68 -20.92
C ALA A 121 2.57 -17.29 -19.45
N TYR A 122 3.65 -16.99 -18.71
CA TYR A 122 3.56 -16.52 -17.33
C TYR A 122 2.79 -15.21 -17.22
N TRP A 123 3.05 -14.24 -18.10
CA TRP A 123 2.32 -12.98 -18.13
C TRP A 123 0.82 -13.19 -18.39
N GLN A 124 0.47 -14.01 -19.38
CA GLN A 124 -0.93 -14.30 -19.71
C GLN A 124 -1.68 -15.01 -18.58
N ALA A 125 -0.99 -15.85 -17.80
CA ALA A 125 -1.60 -16.58 -16.70
C ALA A 125 -1.73 -15.74 -15.41
N ASN A 126 -0.77 -14.85 -15.12
CA ASN A 126 -0.67 -14.18 -13.82
C ASN A 126 -0.94 -12.67 -13.85
N VAL A 127 -0.78 -12.02 -15.00
CA VAL A 127 -0.88 -10.55 -15.13
C VAL A 127 -2.07 -10.13 -15.99
N GLU A 128 -2.31 -10.80 -17.13
CA GLU A 128 -3.46 -10.51 -18.00
C GLU A 128 -4.84 -10.64 -17.32
N PRO A 129 -5.11 -11.59 -16.41
CA PRO A 129 -6.39 -11.67 -15.71
C PRO A 129 -6.57 -10.65 -14.57
N LEU A 130 -5.51 -9.92 -14.19
CA LEU A 130 -5.62 -8.88 -13.15
C LEU A 130 -6.41 -7.68 -13.67
N ASP A 131 -7.14 -7.02 -12.77
CA ASP A 131 -7.78 -5.74 -13.07
C ASP A 131 -6.75 -4.66 -13.41
N GLU A 132 -7.22 -3.50 -13.86
CA GLU A 132 -6.32 -2.41 -14.27
C GLU A 132 -5.35 -2.04 -13.15
N LYS A 133 -5.81 -1.92 -11.90
CA LYS A 133 -4.96 -1.55 -10.76
C LYS A 133 -3.86 -2.60 -10.57
N GLY A 134 -4.21 -3.88 -10.53
CA GLY A 134 -3.22 -4.97 -10.38
C GLY A 134 -2.20 -5.03 -11.51
N ARG A 135 -2.62 -4.77 -12.77
CA ARG A 135 -1.70 -4.70 -13.91
C ARG A 135 -0.73 -3.51 -13.81
N ARG A 136 -1.21 -2.35 -13.34
CA ARG A 136 -0.35 -1.17 -13.11
C ARG A 136 0.70 -1.46 -12.04
N GLU A 137 0.30 -2.09 -10.93
CA GLU A 137 1.20 -2.45 -9.82
C GLU A 137 2.33 -3.39 -10.29
N VAL A 138 2.04 -4.41 -11.09
CA VAL A 138 3.08 -5.28 -11.69
C VAL A 138 3.99 -4.48 -12.61
N ALA A 139 3.44 -3.61 -13.45
CA ALA A 139 4.21 -2.83 -14.40
C ALA A 139 5.16 -1.83 -13.73
N LEU A 140 4.81 -1.25 -12.56
CA LEU A 140 5.70 -0.36 -11.80
C LEU A 140 7.02 -1.02 -11.35
N HIS A 141 7.07 -2.35 -11.30
CA HIS A 141 8.28 -3.11 -10.97
C HIS A 141 9.10 -3.54 -12.20
N LEU A 142 8.60 -3.30 -13.42
CA LEU A 142 9.34 -3.57 -14.65
C LEU A 142 10.26 -2.38 -15.00
N PRO A 143 11.34 -2.61 -15.78
CA PRO A 143 12.18 -1.53 -16.25
C PRO A 143 11.38 -0.53 -17.09
N SER A 144 11.59 0.77 -16.86
CA SER A 144 10.85 1.84 -17.54
C SER A 144 11.44 2.16 -18.91
N ILE A 145 10.58 2.55 -19.87
CA ILE A 145 11.02 2.99 -21.21
C ILE A 145 11.62 4.41 -21.16
N SER A 146 11.19 5.23 -20.20
CA SER A 146 11.54 6.65 -20.11
C SER A 146 12.96 6.93 -19.57
N GLU A 147 13.68 5.91 -19.12
CA GLU A 147 15.06 6.02 -18.61
C GLU A 147 16.16 5.89 -19.70
N ARG A 148 15.83 6.07 -20.98
CA ARG A 148 16.81 5.99 -22.08
C ARG A 148 16.89 7.24 -22.94
#